data_AF-A0A9E5BZ39-F1
#
_entry.id   AF-A0A9E5BZ39-F1
#
_cell.length_a   1.000
_cell.length_b   1.000
_cell.length_c   1.000
_cell.angle_alpha   90.00
_cell.angle_beta   90.00
_cell.angle_gamma   90.00
#
_symmetry.space_group_name_H-M   'P 1'
#
loop_
_entity.id
_entity.type
_entity.pdbx_description
1 polymer ?
#
loop_
_entity_poly.entity_id
_entity_poly.type
_entity_poly.pdbx_seq_one_letter_code
_entity_poly.pdbx_strand_id
1 'polypeptide(L)'
;MCSLLDRCARCGRHRFVSLGLVPEAGSSLLLQVIVGPQVAAELLYTNAWINAVRAVDLGLAADAFDDDELLERTLEKASEIAQQPLAALRRTKQLLLDARSEALAAARSREETAMAQSAGTPANVEAIRAFREKRAPDFTGL
;
A
#
# COMPACT_ATOMS: atom_id res chain seq x y z
N MET A 1 9.79 -8.22 -2.63
CA MET A 1 8.96 -7.44 -1.71
C MET A 1 9.79 -7.34 -0.44
N CYS A 2 10.35 -6.17 -0.17
CA CYS A 2 11.14 -5.96 1.05
C CYS A 2 10.14 -5.97 2.21
N SER A 3 10.14 -7.04 3.01
CA SER A 3 9.19 -7.25 4.11
C SER A 3 9.69 -6.71 5.45
N LEU A 4 10.87 -6.09 5.46
CA LEU A 4 11.49 -5.55 6.67
C LEU A 4 11.49 -4.03 6.57
N LEU A 5 11.19 -3.37 7.69
CA LEU A 5 11.13 -1.92 7.79
C LEU A 5 12.10 -1.43 8.86
N ASP A 6 12.71 -0.27 8.62
CA ASP A 6 13.34 0.49 9.71
C ASP A 6 12.24 0.92 10.70
N ARG A 7 12.48 0.78 12.01
CA ARG A 7 11.56 1.17 13.09
C ARG A 7 11.21 2.65 13.02
N CYS A 8 12.14 3.49 12.59
CA CYS A 8 11.91 4.92 12.39
C CYS A 8 11.19 5.23 11.06
N ALA A 9 11.04 4.24 10.18
CA ALA A 9 10.35 4.43 8.92
C ALA A 9 8.87 4.75 9.15
N ARG A 10 8.47 5.91 8.63
CA ARG A 10 7.06 6.21 8.39
C ARG A 10 6.64 5.46 7.12
N CYS A 11 5.97 4.32 7.29
CA CYS A 11 5.31 3.66 6.17
C CYS A 11 4.22 4.61 5.63
N GLY A 12 4.26 4.85 4.32
CA GLY A 12 3.55 5.94 3.64
C GLY A 12 2.05 6.07 3.96
N ARG A 13 1.50 7.26 3.70
CA ARG A 13 0.05 7.51 3.69
C ARG A 13 -0.53 7.22 2.31
N HIS A 14 -1.64 6.50 2.27
CA HIS A 14 -2.41 6.24 1.06
C HIS A 14 -3.29 7.45 0.71
N ARG A 15 -2.69 8.52 0.17
CA ARG A 15 -3.32 9.86 0.02
C ARG A 15 -4.41 9.99 -1.06
N PHE A 16 -4.98 8.90 -1.53
CA PHE A 16 -5.94 8.91 -2.64
C PHE A 16 -7.14 9.82 -2.35
N VAL A 17 -7.85 9.56 -1.25
CA VAL A 17 -9.09 10.28 -0.91
C VAL A 17 -8.80 11.76 -0.64
N SER A 18 -7.68 12.08 0.03
CA SER A 18 -7.29 13.48 0.26
C SER A 18 -6.98 14.27 -1.03
N LEU A 19 -6.71 13.57 -2.13
CA LEU A 19 -6.49 14.16 -3.46
C LEU A 19 -7.76 14.18 -4.31
N GLY A 20 -8.92 13.80 -3.76
CA GLY A 20 -10.16 13.63 -4.54
C GLY A 20 -10.05 12.47 -5.53
N LEU A 21 -9.23 11.46 -5.23
CA LEU A 21 -9.00 10.27 -6.05
C LEU A 21 -9.37 9.00 -5.28
N VAL A 22 -9.35 7.88 -6.00
CA VAL A 22 -9.63 6.54 -5.47
C VAL A 22 -8.35 5.70 -5.38
N PRO A 23 -8.33 4.63 -4.57
CA PRO A 23 -7.20 3.70 -4.53
C PRO A 23 -6.94 3.05 -5.90
N GLU A 24 -5.68 2.78 -6.22
CA GLU A 24 -5.23 2.23 -7.51
C GLU A 24 -4.28 1.03 -7.36
N ALA A 25 -3.82 0.48 -8.49
CA ALA A 25 -2.84 -0.61 -8.58
C ALA A 25 -3.23 -1.94 -7.90
N GLY A 26 -4.50 -2.10 -7.55
CA GLY A 26 -5.08 -3.22 -6.81
C GLY A 26 -5.10 -3.02 -5.29
N SER A 27 -4.77 -1.83 -4.80
CA SER A 27 -4.71 -1.53 -3.36
C SER A 27 -6.07 -1.66 -2.68
N SER A 28 -7.19 -1.45 -3.40
CA SER A 28 -8.54 -1.67 -2.87
C SER A 28 -8.77 -3.12 -2.47
N LEU A 29 -8.14 -4.09 -3.16
CA LEU A 29 -8.23 -5.52 -2.83
C LEU A 29 -7.09 -5.95 -1.91
N LEU A 30 -5.85 -5.66 -2.29
CA LEU A 30 -4.66 -6.20 -1.62
C LEU A 30 -4.55 -5.73 -0.18
N LEU A 31 -4.92 -4.48 0.12
CA LEU A 31 -4.87 -3.98 1.49
C LEU A 31 -5.89 -4.73 2.37
N GLN A 32 -7.13 -4.91 1.88
CA GLN A 32 -8.15 -5.69 2.59
C GLN A 32 -7.73 -7.13 2.85
N VAL A 33 -7.05 -7.77 1.89
CA VAL A 33 -6.55 -9.14 2.04
C VAL A 33 -5.49 -9.25 3.14
N ILE A 34 -4.69 -8.19 3.35
CA ILE A 34 -3.61 -8.20 4.35
C ILE A 34 -4.12 -7.81 5.73
N VAL A 35 -4.83 -6.68 5.83
CA VAL A 35 -5.17 -6.06 7.13
C VAL A 35 -6.63 -6.24 7.55
N GLY A 36 -7.44 -6.87 6.71
CA GLY A 36 -8.90 -6.98 6.89
C GLY A 36 -9.67 -5.72 6.44
N PRO A 37 -11.00 -5.82 6.25
CA PRO A 37 -11.80 -4.76 5.66
C PRO A 37 -11.89 -3.50 6.52
N GLN A 38 -11.94 -3.65 7.86
CA GLN A 38 -12.10 -2.52 8.78
C GLN A 38 -10.85 -1.63 8.81
N VAL A 39 -9.67 -2.23 8.97
CA VAL A 39 -8.41 -1.50 8.96
C VAL A 39 -8.13 -0.91 7.58
N ALA A 40 -8.42 -1.65 6.50
CA ALA A 40 -8.26 -1.12 5.15
C ALA A 40 -9.12 0.12 4.92
N ALA A 41 -10.38 0.10 5.35
CA ALA A 41 -11.27 1.26 5.29
C ALA A 41 -10.72 2.44 6.10
N GLU A 42 -10.30 2.21 7.34
CA GLU A 42 -9.66 3.25 8.18
C GLU A 42 -8.47 3.89 7.45
N LEU A 43 -7.53 3.09 6.96
CA LEU A 43 -6.31 3.57 6.32
C LEU A 43 -6.59 4.35 5.03
N LEU A 44 -7.53 3.88 4.20
CA LEU A 44 -7.85 4.50 2.92
C LEU A 44 -8.71 5.77 3.07
N TYR A 45 -9.64 5.80 4.05
CA TYR A 45 -10.51 6.97 4.25
C TYR A 45 -9.79 8.10 4.99
N THR A 46 -8.98 7.76 5.99
CA THR A 46 -8.36 8.77 6.87
C THR A 46 -7.00 9.24 6.37
N ASN A 47 -6.37 8.49 5.45
CA ASN A 47 -4.97 8.70 5.06
C ASN A 47 -4.03 8.68 6.29
N ALA A 48 -4.29 7.80 7.26
CA ALA A 48 -3.51 7.69 8.49
C ALA A 48 -2.05 7.33 8.20
N TRP A 49 -1.12 7.87 9.01
CA TRP A 49 0.27 7.39 9.03
C TRP A 49 0.31 6.03 9.73
N ILE A 50 1.10 5.10 9.19
CA ILE A 50 1.48 3.88 9.89
C ILE A 50 2.98 3.92 10.15
N ASN A 51 3.39 3.62 11.38
CA ASN A 51 4.79 3.38 11.70
C ASN A 51 5.14 1.90 11.45
N ALA A 52 6.43 1.58 11.49
CA ALA A 52 6.89 0.22 11.23
C ALA A 52 6.30 -0.82 12.21
N VAL A 53 6.18 -0.49 13.50
CA VAL A 53 5.57 -1.37 14.51
C VAL A 53 4.14 -1.72 14.13
N ARG A 54 3.31 -0.72 13.82
CA ARG A 54 1.94 -0.94 13.37
C ARG A 54 1.87 -1.69 12.05
N ALA A 55 2.82 -1.46 11.14
CA ALA A 55 2.89 -2.20 9.88
C ALA A 55 3.15 -3.69 10.12
N VAL A 56 3.98 -4.06 11.10
CA VAL A 56 4.19 -5.46 11.52
C VAL A 56 2.92 -6.01 12.17
N ASP A 57 2.31 -5.30 13.11
CA ASP A 57 1.07 -5.73 13.78
C ASP A 57 -0.06 -5.99 12.79
N LEU A 58 -0.13 -5.21 11.71
CA LEU A 58 -1.11 -5.35 10.64
C LEU A 58 -0.74 -6.40 9.59
N GLY A 59 0.45 -6.99 9.65
CA GLY A 59 0.94 -7.96 8.64
C GLY A 59 1.35 -7.33 7.31
N LEU A 60 1.51 -6.01 7.25
CA LEU A 60 2.06 -5.29 6.08
C LEU A 60 3.58 -5.45 5.97
N ALA A 61 4.23 -5.68 7.10
CA ALA A 61 5.65 -6.02 7.21
C ALA A 61 5.81 -7.30 8.04
N ALA A 62 6.91 -8.01 7.82
CA ALA A 62 7.27 -9.20 8.56
C ALA A 62 8.00 -8.87 9.86
N ASP A 63 8.83 -7.82 9.87
CA ASP A 63 9.54 -7.36 11.06
C ASP A 63 9.95 -5.88 10.93
N ALA A 64 10.32 -5.29 12.06
CA ALA A 64 10.85 -3.94 12.16
C ALA A 64 12.16 -3.94 12.94
N PHE A 65 13.21 -3.33 12.37
CA PHE A 65 14.56 -3.27 12.96
C PHE A 65 15.03 -1.82 13.07
N ASP A 66 16.03 -1.55 13.91
CA ASP A 66 16.64 -0.21 13.90
C ASP A 66 17.38 0.02 12.57
N ASP A 67 17.53 1.28 12.16
CA ASP A 67 18.04 1.64 10.82
C ASP A 67 19.44 1.06 10.56
N ASP A 68 20.29 0.99 11.59
CA ASP A 68 21.63 0.42 11.53
C ASP A 68 21.65 -1.12 11.43
N GLU A 69 20.58 -1.79 11.86
CA GLU A 69 20.42 -3.25 11.76
C GLU A 69 19.68 -3.68 10.48
N LEU A 70 18.84 -2.81 9.89
CA LEU A 70 17.90 -3.17 8.83
C LEU A 70 18.55 -3.88 7.64
N LEU A 71 19.68 -3.35 7.16
CA LEU A 71 20.35 -3.90 5.99
C LEU A 71 20.92 -5.30 6.28
N GLU A 72 21.58 -5.47 7.42
CA GLU A 72 22.15 -6.75 7.84
C GLU A 72 21.05 -7.81 7.93
N ARG A 73 19.95 -7.51 8.66
CA ARG A 73 18.82 -8.42 8.82
C ARG A 73 18.12 -8.76 7.52
N THR A 74 18.04 -7.80 6.60
CA THR A 74 17.51 -8.04 5.25
C THR A 74 18.39 -8.98 4.45
N LEU A 75 19.72 -8.82 4.51
CA LEU A 75 20.66 -9.70 3.82
C LEU A 75 20.70 -11.11 4.44
N GLU A 76 20.57 -11.23 5.76
CA GLU A 76 20.42 -12.53 6.44
C GLU A 76 19.20 -13.28 5.91
N LYS A 77 18.03 -12.63 5.87
CA LYS A 77 16.81 -13.24 5.35
C LYS A 77 16.91 -13.58 3.86
N ALA A 78 17.52 -12.70 3.07
CA ALA A 78 17.74 -12.95 1.64
C ALA A 78 18.67 -14.15 1.42
N SER A 79 19.73 -14.27 2.23
CA SER A 79 20.66 -15.40 2.24
C SER A 79 19.95 -16.71 2.58
N GLU A 80 19.07 -16.72 3.58
CA GLU A 80 18.24 -17.88 3.94
C GLU A 80 17.35 -18.34 2.77
N ILE A 81 16.70 -17.39 2.08
CA ILE A 81 15.87 -17.71 0.90
C ILE A 81 16.73 -18.22 -0.26
N ALA A 82 17.93 -17.67 -0.46
CA ALA A 82 18.84 -18.03 -1.53
C ALA A 82 19.39 -19.46 -1.42
N GLN A 83 19.35 -20.08 -0.22
CA GLN A 83 19.72 -21.47 -0.01
C GLN A 83 18.70 -22.47 -0.60
N GLN A 84 17.50 -22.00 -0.97
CA GLN A 84 16.43 -22.88 -1.46
C GLN A 84 16.60 -23.23 -2.96
N PRO A 85 16.11 -24.40 -3.42
CA PRO A 85 16.16 -24.75 -4.84
C PRO A 85 15.42 -23.72 -5.71
N LEU A 86 16.15 -23.04 -6.60
CA LEU A 86 15.64 -21.92 -7.39
C LEU A 86 14.35 -22.24 -8.18
N ALA A 87 14.28 -23.44 -8.76
CA ALA A 87 13.10 -23.88 -9.52
C ALA A 87 11.86 -24.04 -8.61
N ALA A 88 12.03 -24.56 -7.40
CA ALA A 88 10.95 -24.68 -6.43
C ALA A 88 10.53 -23.29 -5.93
N LEU A 89 11.49 -22.44 -5.55
CA LEU A 89 11.23 -21.07 -5.09
C LEU A 89 10.43 -20.25 -6.12
N ARG A 90 10.80 -20.33 -7.40
CA ARG A 90 10.08 -19.65 -8.49
C ARG A 90 8.65 -20.17 -8.64
N ARG A 91 8.45 -21.48 -8.62
CA ARG A 91 7.11 -22.09 -8.71
C ARG A 91 6.24 -21.72 -7.51
N THR A 92 6.78 -21.76 -6.30
CA THR A 92 6.09 -21.33 -5.08
C THR A 92 5.66 -19.86 -5.19
N LYS A 93 6.56 -18.97 -5.60
CA LYS A 93 6.23 -17.55 -5.83
C LYS A 93 5.11 -17.40 -6.87
N GLN A 94 5.17 -18.14 -7.96
CA GLN A 94 4.15 -18.07 -9.01
C GLN A 94 2.78 -18.52 -8.49
N LEU A 95 2.71 -19.65 -7.78
CA LEU A 95 1.45 -20.13 -7.19
C LEU A 95 0.83 -19.12 -6.22
N LEU A 96 1.65 -18.44 -5.40
CA LEU A 96 1.20 -17.38 -4.50
C LEU A 96 0.66 -16.14 -5.25
N LEU A 97 1.20 -15.82 -6.42
CA LEU A 97 0.71 -14.73 -7.26
C LEU A 97 -0.57 -15.11 -8.00
N ASP A 98 -0.61 -16.32 -8.54
CA ASP A 98 -1.75 -16.84 -9.31
C ASP A 98 -3.01 -17.00 -8.47
N ALA A 99 -2.87 -17.32 -7.18
CA ALA A 99 -3.99 -17.47 -6.24
C ALA A 99 -4.93 -16.26 -6.16
N ARG A 100 -4.51 -15.07 -6.63
CA ARG A 100 -5.29 -13.84 -6.62
C ARG A 100 -5.27 -13.07 -7.94
N SER A 101 -4.74 -13.66 -9.01
CA SER A 101 -4.47 -12.96 -10.28
C SER A 101 -5.75 -12.38 -10.90
N GLU A 102 -6.81 -13.19 -11.00
CA GLU A 102 -8.11 -12.79 -11.57
C GLU A 102 -8.79 -11.71 -10.72
N ALA A 103 -8.86 -11.93 -9.40
CA ALA A 103 -9.46 -10.97 -8.48
C ALA A 103 -8.71 -9.63 -8.50
N LEU A 104 -7.38 -9.66 -8.60
CA LEU A 104 -6.54 -8.47 -8.72
C LEU A 104 -6.77 -7.74 -10.04
N ALA A 105 -6.87 -8.46 -11.16
CA ALA A 105 -7.18 -7.86 -12.45
C ALA A 105 -8.56 -7.18 -12.45
N ALA A 106 -9.56 -7.86 -11.89
CA ALA A 106 -10.91 -7.28 -11.74
C ALA A 106 -10.93 -6.06 -10.83
N ALA A 107 -10.16 -6.08 -9.72
CA ALA A 107 -10.03 -4.93 -8.83
C ALA A 107 -9.41 -3.72 -9.56
N ARG A 108 -8.31 -3.92 -10.29
CA ARG A 108 -7.66 -2.86 -11.08
C ARG A 108 -8.60 -2.26 -12.12
N SER A 109 -9.36 -3.09 -12.83
CA SER A 109 -10.33 -2.59 -13.82
C SER A 109 -11.41 -1.68 -13.19
N ARG A 110 -11.90 -2.04 -11.99
CA ARG A 110 -12.84 -1.18 -11.24
C ARG A 110 -12.18 0.12 -10.76
N GLU A 111 -10.96 0.03 -10.25
CA GLU A 111 -10.18 1.18 -9.80
C GLU A 111 -9.90 2.15 -10.95
N GLU A 112 -9.50 1.65 -12.13
CA GLU A 112 -9.27 2.47 -13.34
C GLU A 112 -10.54 3.23 -13.76
N THR A 113 -11.69 2.54 -13.74
CA THR A 113 -12.98 3.16 -14.06
C THR A 113 -13.33 4.27 -13.06
N ALA A 114 -13.20 3.99 -11.76
CA ALA A 114 -13.48 4.97 -10.71
C ALA A 114 -12.47 6.13 -10.71
N MET A 115 -11.21 5.87 -11.07
CA MET A 115 -10.16 6.88 -11.23
C MET A 115 -10.51 7.83 -12.37
N ALA A 116 -10.94 7.31 -13.52
CA ALA A 116 -11.37 8.12 -14.66
C ALA A 116 -12.58 9.01 -14.32
N GLN A 117 -13.45 8.56 -13.43
CA GLN A 117 -14.59 9.35 -12.93
C GLN A 117 -14.19 10.42 -11.90
N SER A 118 -13.11 10.18 -11.16
CA SER A 118 -12.67 11.07 -10.07
C SER A 118 -11.68 12.14 -10.55
N ALA A 119 -10.82 11.80 -11.51
CA ALA A 119 -9.84 12.72 -12.06
C ALA A 119 -10.52 13.91 -12.76
N GLY A 120 -10.07 15.13 -12.43
CA GLY A 120 -10.63 16.35 -13.00
C GLY A 120 -11.99 16.79 -12.43
N THR A 121 -12.57 16.04 -11.48
CA THR A 121 -13.73 16.51 -10.73
C THR A 121 -13.41 17.78 -9.93
N PRO A 122 -14.42 18.59 -9.53
CA PRO A 122 -14.19 19.78 -8.72
C PRO A 122 -13.38 19.49 -7.45
N ALA A 123 -13.67 18.38 -6.76
CA ALA A 123 -12.94 17.95 -5.58
C ALA A 123 -11.46 17.64 -5.89
N ASN A 124 -11.17 16.93 -6.99
CA ASN A 124 -9.79 16.65 -7.39
C ASN A 124 -9.02 17.92 -7.77
N VAL A 125 -9.65 18.83 -8.52
CA VAL A 125 -9.04 20.11 -8.91
C VAL A 125 -8.72 20.96 -7.68
N GLU A 126 -9.64 21.04 -6.73
CA GLU A 126 -9.44 21.76 -5.48
C GLU A 126 -8.34 21.13 -4.62
N ALA A 127 -8.32 19.80 -4.50
CA ALA A 127 -7.27 19.11 -3.75
C ALA A 127 -5.87 19.36 -4.34
N ILE A 128 -5.73 19.31 -5.67
CA ILE A 128 -4.48 19.63 -6.37
C ILE A 128 -4.08 21.09 -6.15
N ARG A 129 -5.04 22.02 -6.25
CA ARG A 129 -4.80 23.45 -6.02
C ARG A 129 -4.33 23.70 -4.59
N ALA A 130 -5.05 23.20 -3.59
CA ALA A 130 -4.72 23.34 -2.19
C ALA A 130 -3.34 22.79 -1.85
N PHE A 131 -2.99 21.62 -2.43
CA PHE A 131 -1.67 21.03 -2.26
C PHE A 131 -0.55 21.92 -2.81
N ARG A 132 -0.74 22.49 -4.01
CA ARG A 132 0.24 23.44 -4.61
C ARG A 132 0.38 24.71 -3.80
N GLU A 133 -0.71 25.20 -3.24
CA GLU A 133 -0.78 26.40 -2.41
C GLU A 133 -0.38 26.16 -0.94
N LYS A 134 -0.05 24.91 -0.57
CA LYS A 134 0.30 24.49 0.81
C LYS A 134 -0.76 24.86 1.85
N ARG A 135 -2.02 24.80 1.47
CA ARG A 135 -3.18 25.02 2.35
C ARG A 135 -4.02 23.75 2.48
N ALA A 136 -4.96 23.75 3.42
CA ALA A 136 -5.98 22.71 3.49
C ALA A 136 -6.96 22.84 2.31
N PRO A 137 -7.38 21.72 1.69
CA PRO A 137 -8.44 21.74 0.68
C PRO A 137 -9.80 22.03 1.34
N ASP A 138 -10.66 22.74 0.63
CA ASP A 138 -12.04 22.99 1.04
C ASP A 138 -13.01 22.31 0.07
N PHE A 139 -13.63 21.23 0.53
CA PHE A 139 -14.61 20.48 -0.25
C PHE A 139 -16.06 20.95 -0.04
N THR A 140 -16.27 22.03 0.71
CA THR A 140 -17.61 22.52 1.03
C THR A 140 -18.34 22.97 -0.25
N GLY A 141 -19.46 22.32 -0.56
CA GLY A 141 -20.30 22.67 -1.71
C GLY A 141 -19.85 22.12 -3.07
N LEU A 142 -18.98 21.11 -3.07
CA LEU A 142 -18.53 20.36 -4.26
C LEU A 142 -19.25 19.01 -4.43
#